data_AF-A0A1E2UT71-F1
#
_entry.id   AF-A0A1E2UT71-F1
#
_cell.length_a   1.000
_cell.length_b   1.000
_cell.length_c   1.000
_cell.angle_alpha   90.00
_cell.angle_beta   90.00
_cell.angle_gamma   90.00
#
_symmetry.space_group_name_H-M   'P 1'
#
loop_
_entity.id
_entity.type
_entity.pdbx_description
1 polymer ?
#
loop_
_entity_poly.entity_id
_entity_poly.type
_entity_poly.pdbx_seq_one_letter_code
_entity_poly.pdbx_strand_id
1 'polypeptide(L)'
;MLEDLNQRISLMEKVCDSLGDELYPAFLKILCNVGSNGDDDAKQLITETLVHALLTGRLPSGRMSAWGAENACGNNLFGQTRSLGPIEYVFTWYAQPSGRSPLPIQGFHHAASELLDLFSSNQNAKYLYCTKLTADIEDPLDGSLSRKSRYAIGRFVEAWESDKSTDEVLNCFLDTLHGDSLSRLVNLQIQYNLTLNR
;
A
#
# COMPACT_ATOMS: atom_id res chain seq x y z
N MET A 1 8.48 5.73 27.78
CA MET A 1 7.78 4.80 26.86
C MET A 1 6.48 5.50 26.47
N LEU A 2 6.12 5.58 25.18
CA LEU A 2 4.85 6.21 24.75
C LEU A 2 3.69 5.26 25.07
N GLU A 3 3.30 5.20 26.33
CA GLU A 3 2.24 4.28 26.79
C GLU A 3 0.88 4.67 26.21
N ASP A 4 0.62 5.97 26.05
CA ASP A 4 -0.64 6.47 25.48
C ASP A 4 -0.68 6.34 23.95
N LEU A 5 -1.66 5.57 23.49
CA LEU A 5 -1.95 5.32 22.09
C LEU A 5 -2.23 6.61 21.30
N ASN A 6 -2.90 7.59 21.88
CA ASN A 6 -3.17 8.87 21.20
C ASN A 6 -1.87 9.66 20.96
N GLN A 7 -0.92 9.57 21.88
CA GLN A 7 0.41 10.17 21.70
C GLN A 7 1.19 9.44 20.61
N ARG A 8 1.06 8.11 20.51
CA ARG A 8 1.67 7.31 19.42
C ARG A 8 1.13 7.72 18.05
N ILE A 9 -0.20 7.83 17.90
CA ILE A 9 -0.84 8.30 16.66
C ILE A 9 -0.35 9.71 16.32
N SER A 10 -0.37 10.62 17.29
CA SER A 10 0.04 12.01 17.08
C SER A 10 1.53 12.14 16.74
N LEU A 11 2.38 11.25 17.25
CA LEU A 11 3.79 11.18 16.84
C LEU A 11 3.91 10.66 15.40
N MET A 12 3.17 9.62 15.05
CA MET A 12 3.19 9.05 13.70
C MET A 12 2.74 10.07 12.65
N GLU A 13 1.67 10.81 12.93
CA GLU A 13 1.23 11.94 12.12
C GLU A 13 2.32 13.01 12.02
N LYS A 14 2.89 13.45 13.14
CA LYS A 14 3.98 14.44 13.13
C LYS A 14 5.18 13.98 12.30
N VAL A 15 5.54 12.70 12.35
CA VAL A 15 6.62 12.16 11.52
C VAL A 15 6.23 12.25 10.04
N CYS A 16 5.02 11.80 9.68
CA CYS A 16 4.50 11.88 8.31
C CYS A 16 4.48 13.34 7.80
N ASP A 17 3.95 14.27 8.61
CA ASP A 17 3.85 15.68 8.29
C ASP A 17 5.21 16.37 8.20
N SER A 18 6.15 16.00 9.08
CA SER A 18 7.51 16.59 9.09
C SER A 18 8.35 16.21 7.87
N LEU A 19 8.07 15.04 7.29
CA LEU A 19 8.66 14.62 6.01
C LEU A 19 8.04 15.42 4.85
N GLY A 20 6.79 15.84 4.99
CA GLY A 20 6.02 16.55 3.98
C GLY A 20 5.43 15.60 2.93
N ASP A 21 4.41 16.10 2.22
CA ASP A 21 3.60 15.32 1.26
C ASP A 21 4.45 14.66 0.14
N GLU A 22 5.58 15.27 -0.23
CA GLU A 22 6.48 14.74 -1.24
C GLU A 22 7.27 13.51 -0.74
N LEU A 23 7.52 13.41 0.56
CA LEU A 23 8.34 12.36 1.17
C LEU A 23 7.53 11.29 1.89
N TYR A 24 6.24 11.13 1.57
CA TYR A 24 5.47 9.95 2.01
C TYR A 24 6.16 8.61 1.69
N PRO A 25 6.86 8.43 0.54
CA PRO A 25 7.69 7.24 0.32
C PRO A 25 8.78 7.02 1.38
N ALA A 26 9.33 8.07 1.98
CA ALA A 26 10.28 7.94 3.09
C ALA A 26 9.60 7.43 4.36
N PHE A 27 8.38 7.88 4.64
CA PHE A 27 7.55 7.32 5.71
C PHE A 27 7.28 5.82 5.48
N LEU A 28 6.91 5.42 4.26
CA LEU A 28 6.72 4.01 3.92
C LEU A 28 7.98 3.18 4.12
N LYS A 29 9.17 3.73 3.78
CA LYS A 29 10.44 3.05 4.05
C LYS A 29 10.68 2.82 5.54
N ILE A 30 10.27 3.75 6.40
CA ILE A 30 10.35 3.56 7.86
C ILE A 30 9.48 2.39 8.27
N LEU A 31 8.22 2.33 7.80
CA LEU A 31 7.32 1.21 8.08
C LEU A 31 7.88 -0.13 7.57
N CYS A 32 8.37 -0.17 6.33
CA CYS A 32 8.98 -1.36 5.76
C CYS A 32 10.19 -1.80 6.60
N ASN A 33 11.06 -0.87 6.99
CA ASN A 33 12.22 -1.19 7.82
C ASN A 33 11.83 -1.75 9.20
N VAL A 34 10.73 -1.28 9.80
CA VAL A 34 10.20 -1.89 11.04
C VAL A 34 9.62 -3.28 10.76
N GLY A 35 8.91 -3.47 9.64
CA GLY A 35 8.42 -4.77 9.20
C GLY A 35 9.53 -5.81 9.04
N SER A 36 10.66 -5.43 8.42
CA SER A 36 11.77 -6.36 8.19
C SER A 36 12.66 -6.56 9.42
N ASN A 37 13.02 -5.46 10.10
CA ASN A 37 14.11 -5.43 11.08
C ASN A 37 13.66 -5.17 12.53
N GLY A 38 12.38 -4.86 12.75
CA GLY A 38 11.83 -4.67 14.09
C GLY A 38 11.74 -5.98 14.87
N ASP A 39 11.87 -5.89 16.19
CA ASP A 39 11.46 -6.98 17.07
C ASP A 39 9.92 -7.11 17.10
N ASP A 40 9.43 -8.20 17.67
CA ASP A 40 7.99 -8.49 17.74
C ASP A 40 7.24 -7.38 18.51
N ASP A 41 7.87 -6.82 19.53
CA ASP A 41 7.33 -5.70 20.32
C ASP A 41 7.15 -4.43 19.48
N ALA A 42 8.14 -4.06 18.65
CA ALA A 42 8.06 -2.91 17.76
C ALA A 42 7.02 -3.12 16.65
N LYS A 43 6.95 -4.32 16.08
CA LYS A 43 5.92 -4.68 15.08
C LYS A 43 4.54 -4.57 15.69
N GLN A 44 4.33 -5.14 16.87
CA GLN A 44 3.07 -5.05 17.58
C GLN A 44 2.69 -3.60 17.89
N LEU A 45 3.64 -2.81 18.41
CA LEU A 45 3.42 -1.40 18.75
C LEU A 45 2.98 -0.57 17.54
N ILE A 46 3.65 -0.74 16.40
CA ILE A 46 3.32 -0.04 15.16
C ILE A 46 1.97 -0.50 14.61
N THR A 47 1.74 -1.81 14.56
CA THR A 47 0.49 -2.35 14.00
C THR A 47 -0.72 -1.98 14.85
N GLU A 48 -0.62 -2.02 16.19
CA GLU A 48 -1.66 -1.49 17.08
C GLU A 48 -1.92 0.00 16.83
N THR A 49 -0.87 0.80 16.67
CA THR A 49 -0.99 2.23 16.41
C THR A 49 -1.70 2.49 15.07
N LEU A 50 -1.33 1.74 14.01
CA LEU A 50 -1.95 1.84 12.69
C LEU A 50 -3.42 1.40 12.70
N VAL A 51 -3.78 0.36 13.46
CA VAL A 51 -5.18 -0.06 13.65
C VAL A 51 -6.01 1.04 14.28
N HIS A 52 -5.50 1.66 15.34
CA HIS A 52 -6.24 2.73 15.99
C HIS A 52 -6.30 4.00 15.15
N ALA A 53 -5.24 4.32 14.40
CA ALA A 53 -5.26 5.39 13.42
C ALA A 53 -6.31 5.11 12.33
N LEU A 54 -6.41 3.88 11.84
CA LEU A 54 -7.43 3.46 10.88
C LEU A 54 -8.86 3.66 11.44
N LEU A 55 -9.14 3.15 12.64
CA LEU A 55 -10.46 3.25 13.27
C LEU A 55 -10.89 4.70 13.57
N THR A 56 -9.93 5.60 13.75
CA THR A 56 -10.18 7.01 14.04
C THR A 56 -10.13 7.91 12.81
N GLY A 57 -9.92 7.36 11.62
CA GLY A 57 -9.78 8.13 10.37
C GLY A 57 -8.50 8.97 10.31
N ARG A 58 -7.49 8.62 11.10
CA ARG A 58 -6.20 9.31 11.27
C ARG A 58 -5.03 8.52 10.71
N LEU A 59 -5.30 7.58 9.79
CA LEU A 59 -4.26 6.77 9.17
C LEU A 59 -3.27 7.69 8.42
N PRO A 60 -1.95 7.56 8.64
CA PRO A 60 -0.96 8.29 7.86
C PRO A 60 -1.21 8.06 6.38
N SER A 61 -1.27 9.14 5.62
CA SER A 61 -1.70 9.10 4.23
C SER A 61 -0.85 10.01 3.36
N GLY A 62 -0.51 9.52 2.17
CA GLY A 62 0.27 10.27 1.18
C GLY A 62 -0.61 10.88 0.11
N ARG A 63 -0.24 12.08 -0.35
CA ARG A 63 -0.92 12.72 -1.48
C ARG A 63 -0.42 12.15 -2.81
N MET A 64 -1.35 11.80 -3.68
CA MET A 64 -1.06 11.42 -5.06
C MET A 64 -2.09 12.02 -6.02
N SER A 65 -1.71 12.26 -7.28
CA SER A 65 -2.64 12.78 -8.29
C SER A 65 -3.81 11.81 -8.49
N ALA A 66 -5.03 12.34 -8.56
CA ALA A 66 -6.22 11.56 -8.86
C ALA A 66 -6.16 10.98 -10.28
N TRP A 67 -6.88 9.87 -10.51
CA TRP A 67 -6.87 9.22 -11.82
C TRP A 67 -7.48 10.14 -12.88
N GLY A 68 -6.76 10.37 -13.98
CA GLY A 68 -7.19 11.26 -15.06
C GLY A 68 -6.83 12.75 -14.88
N ALA A 69 -6.21 13.14 -13.76
CA ALA A 69 -5.77 14.52 -13.53
C ALA A 69 -4.74 15.01 -14.58
N GLU A 70 -3.95 14.10 -15.15
CA GLU A 70 -2.96 14.38 -16.19
C GLU A 70 -3.56 14.70 -17.57
N ASN A 71 -4.81 14.32 -17.83
CA ASN A 71 -5.51 14.60 -19.10
C ASN A 71 -6.32 15.91 -19.05
N ALA A 72 -6.37 16.58 -17.90
CA ALA A 72 -7.10 17.84 -17.73
C ALA A 72 -6.25 19.02 -18.22
N CYS A 73 -6.23 19.24 -19.54
CA CYS A 73 -5.76 20.50 -20.12
C CYS A 73 -6.71 21.64 -19.73
N GLY A 74 -6.43 22.34 -18.63
CA GLY A 74 -7.06 23.61 -18.28
C GLY A 74 -7.48 23.73 -16.81
N ASN A 75 -6.89 24.72 -16.12
CA ASN A 75 -7.20 25.21 -14.78
C ASN A 75 -7.04 24.23 -13.59
N ASN A 76 -5.97 24.48 -12.81
CA ASN A 76 -5.61 23.88 -11.52
C ASN A 76 -6.54 24.28 -10.36
N LEU A 77 -7.84 24.08 -10.47
CA LEU A 77 -8.79 24.51 -9.42
C LEU A 77 -9.74 23.36 -9.06
N PHE A 78 -9.47 22.74 -7.91
CA PHE A 78 -10.28 21.77 -7.16
C PHE A 78 -10.31 20.31 -7.69
N GLY A 79 -9.78 19.36 -6.88
CA GLY A 79 -10.05 17.92 -7.03
C GLY A 79 -8.92 17.00 -7.52
N GLN A 80 -7.69 17.49 -7.73
CA GLN A 80 -6.65 16.71 -8.43
C GLN A 80 -5.75 15.83 -7.55
N THR A 81 -5.87 15.84 -6.22
CA THR A 81 -5.01 15.05 -5.32
C THR A 81 -5.85 14.27 -4.31
N ARG A 82 -5.55 12.98 -4.15
CA ARG A 82 -6.17 12.05 -3.20
C ARG A 82 -5.22 11.72 -2.06
N SER A 83 -5.79 11.43 -0.90
CA SER A 83 -5.06 10.93 0.27
C SER A 83 -5.13 9.41 0.28
N LEU A 84 -3.99 8.74 0.27
CA LEU A 84 -3.93 7.27 0.23
C LEU A 84 -3.15 6.73 1.42
N GLY A 85 -3.73 5.73 2.08
CA GLY A 85 -3.06 4.96 3.12
C GLY A 85 -1.86 4.17 2.58
N PRO A 86 -1.10 3.49 3.46
CA PRO A 86 0.16 2.85 3.07
C PRO A 86 0.05 1.86 1.91
N ILE A 87 -0.89 0.91 1.97
CA ILE A 87 -1.06 -0.11 0.93
C ILE A 87 -1.60 0.52 -0.36
N GLU A 88 -2.64 1.34 -0.27
CA GLU A 88 -3.28 1.99 -1.40
C GLU A 88 -2.29 2.88 -2.15
N TYR A 89 -1.40 3.55 -1.42
CA TYR A 89 -0.36 4.39 -2.00
C TYR A 89 0.61 3.55 -2.85
N VAL A 90 1.14 2.44 -2.30
CA VAL A 90 2.08 1.56 -3.03
C VAL A 90 1.42 0.96 -4.28
N PHE A 91 0.20 0.45 -4.13
CA PHE A 91 -0.55 -0.18 -5.22
C PHE A 91 -0.86 0.82 -6.32
N THR A 92 -1.26 2.03 -5.94
CA THR A 92 -1.62 3.06 -6.89
C THR A 92 -0.39 3.68 -7.56
N TRP A 93 0.73 3.85 -6.83
CA TRP A 93 1.99 4.34 -7.39
C TRP A 93 2.56 3.38 -8.44
N TYR A 94 2.38 2.07 -8.23
CA TYR A 94 2.73 1.06 -9.22
C TYR A 94 1.75 1.01 -10.40
N ALA A 95 0.45 1.06 -10.13
CA ALA A 95 -0.58 0.79 -11.14
C ALA A 95 -0.93 1.98 -12.03
N GLN A 96 -0.61 3.21 -11.63
CA GLN A 96 -1.06 4.42 -12.31
C GLN A 96 0.06 5.45 -12.46
N PRO A 97 0.05 6.24 -13.55
CA PRO A 97 0.82 7.46 -13.62
C PRO A 97 0.47 8.38 -12.43
N SER A 98 1.50 8.91 -11.79
CA SER A 98 1.39 9.60 -10.50
C SER A 98 2.12 10.94 -10.46
N GLY A 99 2.54 11.45 -11.63
CA GLY A 99 3.42 12.63 -11.75
C GLY A 99 4.83 12.42 -11.19
N ARG A 100 5.12 11.24 -10.62
CA ARG A 100 6.41 10.82 -10.08
C ARG A 100 7.06 9.77 -10.98
N SER A 101 8.34 9.47 -10.71
CA SER A 101 9.00 8.33 -11.34
C SER A 101 8.19 7.05 -11.05
N PRO A 102 7.92 6.21 -12.07
CA PRO A 102 7.23 4.94 -11.87
C PRO A 102 7.96 4.07 -10.85
N LEU A 103 7.18 3.38 -10.00
CA LEU A 103 7.73 2.41 -9.05
C LEU A 103 8.12 1.13 -9.80
N PRO A 104 9.40 0.72 -9.82
CA PRO A 104 9.80 -0.53 -10.47
C PRO A 104 9.17 -1.73 -9.75
N ILE A 105 8.94 -2.83 -10.49
CA ILE A 105 8.25 -4.03 -9.96
C ILE A 105 8.92 -4.61 -8.72
N GLN A 106 10.26 -4.60 -8.65
CA GLN A 106 11.00 -5.06 -7.46
C GLN A 106 10.75 -4.15 -6.25
N GLY A 107 10.68 -2.83 -6.46
CA GLY A 107 10.37 -1.87 -5.42
C GLY A 107 8.92 -1.97 -4.94
N PHE A 108 7.99 -2.24 -5.86
CA PHE A 108 6.60 -2.55 -5.52
C PHE A 108 6.51 -3.82 -4.68
N HIS A 109 7.09 -4.93 -5.16
CA HIS A 109 7.00 -6.22 -4.47
C HIS A 109 7.60 -6.12 -3.08
N HIS A 110 8.80 -5.55 -2.93
CA HIS A 110 9.43 -5.38 -1.63
C HIS A 110 8.57 -4.52 -0.68
N ALA A 111 8.17 -3.31 -1.08
CA ALA A 111 7.40 -2.44 -0.21
C ALA A 111 6.03 -3.04 0.15
N ALA A 112 5.37 -3.70 -0.80
CA ALA A 112 4.09 -4.35 -0.56
C ALA A 112 4.23 -5.55 0.38
N SER A 113 5.23 -6.42 0.18
CA SER A 113 5.48 -7.56 1.07
C SER A 113 5.68 -7.12 2.52
N GLU A 114 6.57 -6.16 2.76
CA GLU A 114 6.89 -5.69 4.11
C GLU A 114 5.68 -5.07 4.83
N LEU A 115 4.85 -4.32 4.09
CA LEU A 115 3.61 -3.76 4.63
C LEU A 115 2.60 -4.88 4.95
N LEU A 116 2.43 -5.85 4.05
CA LEU A 116 1.51 -6.96 4.26
C LEU A 116 1.92 -7.83 5.44
N ASP A 117 3.20 -8.11 5.59
CA ASP A 117 3.72 -8.89 6.71
C ASP A 117 3.53 -8.12 8.03
N LEU A 118 3.77 -6.79 8.01
CA LEU A 118 3.50 -5.93 9.16
C LEU A 118 2.02 -5.95 9.57
N PHE A 119 1.08 -5.76 8.63
CA PHE A 119 -0.36 -5.82 8.95
C PHE A 119 -0.84 -7.23 9.29
N SER A 120 -0.27 -8.27 8.68
CA SER A 120 -0.63 -9.67 8.95
C SER A 120 -0.09 -10.18 10.29
N SER A 121 0.88 -9.50 10.90
CA SER A 121 1.32 -9.78 12.29
C SER A 121 0.20 -9.61 13.32
N ASN A 122 -0.89 -8.90 12.98
CA ASN A 122 -2.07 -8.73 13.83
C ASN A 122 -3.35 -9.01 13.04
N GLN A 123 -4.05 -10.07 13.41
CA GLN A 123 -5.25 -10.52 12.68
C GLN A 123 -6.35 -9.45 12.63
N ASN A 124 -6.50 -8.65 13.70
CA ASN A 124 -7.47 -7.55 13.72
C ASN A 124 -7.07 -6.43 12.75
N ALA A 125 -5.76 -6.16 12.62
CA ALA A 125 -5.26 -5.17 11.68
C ALA A 125 -5.52 -5.59 10.23
N LYS A 126 -5.20 -6.83 9.89
CA LYS A 126 -5.52 -7.43 8.59
C LYS A 126 -7.01 -7.31 8.28
N TYR A 127 -7.88 -7.74 9.19
CA TYR A 127 -9.34 -7.68 9.00
C TYR A 127 -9.86 -6.25 8.75
N LEU A 128 -9.44 -5.29 9.58
CA LEU A 128 -9.89 -3.90 9.45
C LEU A 128 -9.36 -3.26 8.16
N TYR A 129 -8.13 -3.58 7.76
CA TYR A 129 -7.56 -3.05 6.52
C TYR A 129 -8.25 -3.64 5.28
N CYS A 130 -8.53 -4.94 5.25
CA CYS A 130 -9.34 -5.56 4.20
C CYS A 130 -10.72 -4.89 4.10
N THR A 131 -11.38 -4.68 5.26
CA THR A 131 -12.68 -4.00 5.32
C THR A 131 -12.62 -2.59 4.72
N LYS A 132 -11.58 -1.81 5.05
CA LYS A 132 -11.35 -0.49 4.46
C LYS A 132 -11.17 -0.57 2.94
N LEU A 133 -10.29 -1.45 2.47
CA LEU A 133 -10.02 -1.59 1.04
C LEU A 133 -11.26 -1.98 0.24
N THR A 134 -12.08 -2.89 0.77
CA THR A 134 -13.37 -3.25 0.16
C THR A 134 -14.29 -2.03 0.06
N ALA A 135 -14.41 -1.24 1.13
CA ALA A 135 -15.20 -0.01 1.10
C ALA A 135 -14.70 1.00 0.05
N ASP A 136 -13.38 1.19 -0.06
CA ASP A 136 -12.78 2.08 -1.06
C ASP A 136 -13.00 1.58 -2.50
N ILE A 137 -13.04 0.26 -2.72
CA ILE A 137 -13.33 -0.34 -4.04
C ILE A 137 -14.80 -0.13 -4.43
N GLU A 138 -15.70 -0.27 -3.46
CA GLU A 138 -17.15 -0.16 -3.60
C GLU A 138 -17.63 1.29 -3.73
N ASP A 139 -16.80 2.29 -3.42
CA ASP A 139 -17.10 3.70 -3.66
C ASP A 139 -16.57 4.17 -5.05
N PRO A 140 -17.40 4.15 -6.11
CA PRO A 140 -16.99 4.62 -7.42
C PRO A 140 -16.83 6.15 -7.51
N LEU A 141 -17.32 6.91 -6.52
CA LEU A 141 -17.34 8.38 -6.54
C LEU A 141 -16.03 8.99 -6.04
N ASP A 142 -15.22 8.22 -5.30
CA ASP A 142 -13.93 8.68 -4.77
C ASP A 142 -12.92 9.00 -5.88
N GLY A 143 -13.09 8.45 -7.09
CA GLY A 143 -12.25 8.76 -8.27
C GLY A 143 -10.76 8.42 -8.08
N SER A 144 -10.43 7.74 -6.97
CA SER A 144 -9.08 7.47 -6.51
C SER A 144 -8.44 6.30 -7.25
N LEU A 145 -9.22 5.41 -7.83
CA LEU A 145 -8.73 4.19 -8.46
C LEU A 145 -9.39 3.94 -9.83
N SER A 146 -8.56 3.64 -10.83
CA SER A 146 -9.06 3.17 -12.13
C SER A 146 -9.89 1.89 -11.96
N ARG A 147 -10.82 1.61 -12.89
CA ARG A 147 -11.59 0.34 -12.86
C ARG A 147 -10.69 -0.90 -12.79
N LYS A 148 -9.56 -0.86 -13.52
CA LYS A 148 -8.57 -1.94 -13.53
C LYS A 148 -7.87 -2.09 -12.18
N SER A 149 -7.46 -0.98 -11.58
CA SER A 149 -6.83 -0.96 -10.25
C SER A 149 -7.80 -1.45 -9.17
N ARG A 150 -9.07 -1.00 -9.19
CA ARG A 150 -10.10 -1.48 -8.26
C ARG A 150 -10.33 -2.98 -8.38
N TYR A 151 -10.44 -3.49 -9.61
CA TYR A 151 -10.58 -4.92 -9.83
C TYR A 151 -9.37 -5.71 -9.31
N ALA A 152 -8.14 -5.24 -9.58
CA ALA A 152 -6.93 -5.87 -9.07
C ALA A 152 -6.83 -5.84 -7.53
N ILE A 153 -7.18 -4.72 -6.89
CA ILE A 153 -7.23 -4.61 -5.43
C ILE A 153 -8.30 -5.55 -4.86
N GLY A 154 -9.46 -5.70 -5.51
CA GLY A 154 -10.50 -6.63 -5.06
C GLY A 154 -10.01 -8.09 -5.04
N ARG A 155 -9.34 -8.52 -6.11
CA ARG A 155 -8.71 -9.86 -6.18
C ARG A 155 -7.61 -10.05 -5.15
N PHE A 156 -6.88 -8.99 -4.86
CA PHE A 156 -5.89 -8.96 -3.79
C PHE A 156 -6.54 -9.13 -2.40
N VAL A 157 -7.61 -8.39 -2.08
CA VAL A 157 -8.31 -8.49 -0.80
C VAL A 157 -8.87 -9.90 -0.60
N GLU A 158 -9.55 -10.46 -1.61
CA GLU A 158 -10.05 -11.85 -1.58
C GLU A 158 -8.94 -12.86 -1.27
N ALA A 159 -7.78 -12.70 -1.93
CA ALA A 159 -6.63 -13.57 -1.72
C ALA A 159 -6.04 -13.41 -0.32
N TRP A 160 -5.94 -12.17 0.18
CA TRP A 160 -5.37 -11.88 1.48
C TRP A 160 -6.25 -12.42 2.61
N GLU A 161 -7.57 -12.25 2.52
CA GLU A 161 -8.54 -12.80 3.48
C GLU A 161 -8.53 -14.34 3.51
N SER A 162 -8.19 -14.99 2.40
CA SER A 162 -8.11 -16.45 2.29
C SER A 162 -6.81 -17.06 2.88
N ASP A 163 -6.07 -16.31 3.68
CA ASP A 163 -4.80 -16.70 4.32
C ASP A 163 -3.75 -17.28 3.35
N LYS A 164 -3.75 -16.83 2.10
CA LYS A 164 -2.68 -17.13 1.14
C LYS A 164 -1.37 -16.46 1.56
N SER A 165 -0.26 -16.97 1.06
CA SER A 165 1.05 -16.34 1.30
C SER A 165 1.13 -14.95 0.67
N THR A 166 1.94 -14.07 1.25
CA THR A 166 2.17 -12.70 0.77
C THR A 166 2.51 -12.67 -0.73
N ASP A 167 3.37 -13.58 -1.20
CA ASP A 167 3.74 -13.69 -2.61
C ASP A 167 2.54 -14.08 -3.51
N GLU A 168 1.71 -15.04 -3.09
CA GLU A 168 0.52 -15.44 -3.86
C GLU A 168 -0.50 -14.31 -3.96
N VAL A 169 -0.67 -13.54 -2.88
CA VAL A 169 -1.57 -12.40 -2.80
C VAL A 169 -1.10 -11.26 -3.72
N LEU A 170 0.21 -10.96 -3.72
CA LEU A 170 0.79 -9.95 -4.61
C LEU A 170 0.77 -10.39 -6.08
N ASN A 171 1.02 -11.66 -6.37
CA ASN A 171 0.89 -12.19 -7.72
C ASN A 171 -0.56 -12.09 -8.20
N CYS A 172 -1.56 -12.41 -7.36
CA CYS A 172 -2.97 -12.20 -7.71
C CYS A 172 -3.27 -10.75 -8.13
N PHE A 173 -2.70 -9.76 -7.44
CA PHE A 173 -2.80 -8.35 -7.85
C PHE A 173 -2.15 -8.10 -9.21
N LEU A 174 -0.89 -8.50 -9.38
CA LEU A 174 -0.11 -8.25 -10.60
C LEU A 174 -0.72 -8.91 -11.84
N ASP A 175 -1.16 -10.16 -11.71
CA ASP A 175 -1.79 -10.94 -12.78
C ASP A 175 -3.07 -10.27 -13.24
N THR A 176 -3.88 -9.81 -12.29
CA THR A 176 -5.11 -9.09 -12.57
C THR A 176 -4.83 -7.71 -13.19
N LEU A 177 -3.83 -6.99 -12.67
CA LEU A 177 -3.50 -5.64 -13.11
C LEU A 177 -2.90 -5.63 -14.52
N HIS A 178 -2.16 -6.64 -14.93
CA HIS A 178 -1.50 -6.65 -16.24
C HIS A 178 -2.20 -7.50 -17.28
N GLY A 179 -3.17 -8.32 -16.85
CA GLY A 179 -3.49 -9.54 -17.57
C GLY A 179 -2.29 -10.50 -17.48
N ASP A 180 -2.58 -11.79 -17.66
CA ASP A 180 -1.72 -12.99 -17.52
C ASP A 180 -0.29 -12.95 -18.13
N SER A 181 0.15 -11.83 -18.71
CA SER A 181 1.40 -11.61 -19.43
C SER A 181 2.61 -11.24 -18.54
N LEU A 182 2.45 -10.48 -17.45
CA LEU A 182 3.60 -10.02 -16.63
C LEU A 182 4.00 -11.02 -15.55
N SER A 183 3.04 -11.76 -15.02
CA SER A 183 3.19 -12.96 -14.17
C SER A 183 4.14 -13.98 -14.79
N ARG A 184 3.97 -14.22 -16.09
CA ARG A 184 4.81 -15.15 -16.85
C ARG A 184 6.25 -14.65 -16.93
N LEU A 185 6.46 -13.35 -17.14
CA LEU A 185 7.80 -12.77 -17.25
C LEU A 185 8.54 -12.73 -15.90
N VAL A 186 7.85 -12.40 -14.81
CA VAL A 186 8.42 -12.40 -13.46
C VAL A 186 8.74 -13.82 -13.01
N ASN A 187 7.84 -14.78 -13.22
CA ASN A 187 8.10 -16.19 -12.92
C ASN A 187 9.26 -16.77 -13.73
N LEU A 188 9.38 -16.41 -15.02
CA LEU A 188 10.53 -16.79 -15.85
C LEU A 188 11.84 -16.20 -15.33
N GLN A 189 11.82 -14.95 -14.86
CA GLN A 189 13.03 -14.27 -14.36
C GLN A 189 13.47 -14.79 -12.99
N ILE A 190 12.52 -15.12 -12.11
CA ILE A 190 12.78 -15.78 -10.82
C ILE A 190 13.34 -17.19 -11.06
N GLN A 191 12.72 -17.98 -11.96
CA GLN A 191 13.22 -19.31 -12.31
C GLN A 191 14.63 -19.26 -12.92
N TYR A 192 14.92 -18.27 -13.77
CA TYR A 192 16.25 -18.08 -14.36
C TYR A 192 17.32 -17.75 -13.31
N ASN A 193 16.99 -16.95 -12.30
CA ASN A 193 17.94 -16.61 -11.23
C ASN A 193 18.18 -17.77 -10.26
N LEU A 194 17.22 -18.68 -10.11
CA LEU A 194 17.35 -19.90 -9.29
C LEU A 194 18.18 -20.99 -9.98
N THR A 195 18.18 -21.04 -11.32
CA THR A 195 18.99 -22.01 -12.08
C THR A 195 20.44 -21.58 -12.27
N LEU A 196 20.75 -20.27 -12.20
CA LEU A 196 22.12 -19.73 -12.29
C LEU A 196 22.91 -19.77 -10.97
N ASN A 197 22.24 -19.97 -9.84
CA ASN A 197 22.87 -20.04 -8.51
C ASN A 197 23.00 -21.49 -7.98
N ARG A 198 22.95 -22.50 -8.87
CA ARG A 198 23.27 -23.91 -8.61
C ARG A 198 24.49 -24.32 -9.41
#